data_AF-A0A410V4L4-F1
#
_entry.id   AF-A0A410V4L4-F1
#
_cell.length_a   1.000
_cell.length_b   1.000
_cell.length_c   1.000
_cell.angle_alpha   90.00
_cell.angle_beta   90.00
_cell.angle_gamma   90.00
#
_symmetry.space_group_name_H-M   'P 1'
#
loop_
_entity.id
_entity.type
_entity.pdbx_description
1 polymer ?
#
loop_
_entity_poly.entity_id
_entity_poly.type
_entity_poly.pdbx_seq_one_letter_code
_entity_poly.pdbx_strand_id
1 'polypeptide(L)'
;MRVLLAVVALLAAYVPVALILDTRPHPEDAILSGPFIRYANSNAFMSYPVLPGAIADDEDHRGQSTLALYEDGTLLGPAHSANLDVLVNGRGRYSYWRHGTNMLLFSTSDNSDPNTNGRTYRVSDPRGRDPYQAQRR
;
A
#
# COMPACT_ATOMS: atom_id res chain seq x y z
N MET A 1 22.68 -38.34 19.60
CA MET A 1 22.13 -37.31 20.52
C MET A 1 22.73 -35.92 20.31
N ARG A 2 24.06 -35.74 20.24
CA ARG A 2 24.70 -34.42 20.08
C ARG A 2 24.37 -33.67 18.78
N VAL A 3 24.29 -34.37 17.65
CA VAL A 3 23.95 -33.78 16.34
C VAL A 3 22.50 -33.26 16.32
N LEU A 4 21.57 -34.03 16.90
CA LEU A 4 20.16 -33.64 16.99
C LEU A 4 19.98 -32.37 17.82
N LEU A 5 20.68 -32.26 18.96
CA LEU A 5 20.66 -31.06 19.80
C LEU A 5 21.23 -29.83 19.09
N ALA A 6 22.29 -30.00 18.29
CA ALA A 6 22.88 -28.91 17.51
C ALA A 6 21.92 -28.40 16.42
N VAL A 7 21.20 -29.31 15.74
CA VAL A 7 20.20 -28.94 14.71
C VAL A 7 19.02 -28.20 15.34
N VAL A 8 18.50 -28.68 16.48
CA VAL A 8 17.40 -28.02 17.19
C VAL A 8 17.81 -26.62 17.66
N ALA A 9 19.02 -26.44 18.19
CA ALA A 9 19.53 -25.13 18.57
C ALA A 9 19.67 -24.17 17.37
N LEU A 10 20.13 -24.68 16.22
CA LEU A 10 20.23 -23.90 14.98
C LEU A 10 18.85 -23.45 14.48
N LEU A 11 17.86 -24.34 14.48
CA LEU A 11 16.49 -24.01 14.07
C LEU A 11 15.82 -23.03 15.05
N ALA A 12 16.02 -23.22 16.35
CA ALA A 12 15.48 -22.33 17.40
C ALA A 12 16.07 -20.92 17.34
N ALA A 13 17.29 -20.75 16.81
CA ALA A 13 17.87 -19.44 16.53
C ALA A 13 17.45 -18.88 15.16
N TYR A 14 17.35 -19.74 14.14
CA TYR A 14 17.02 -19.35 12.78
C TYR A 14 15.57 -18.84 12.64
N VAL A 15 14.60 -19.55 13.22
CA VAL A 15 13.17 -19.22 13.08
C VAL A 15 12.83 -17.81 13.62
N PRO A 16 13.25 -17.41 14.84
CA PRO A 16 13.02 -16.05 15.31
C PRO A 16 13.71 -14.99 14.45
N VAL A 17 14.93 -15.26 13.99
CA VAL A 17 15.67 -14.33 13.11
C VAL A 17 14.97 -14.18 11.76
N ALA A 18 14.48 -15.28 11.18
CA ALA A 18 13.72 -15.25 9.93
C ALA A 18 12.41 -14.46 10.09
N LEU A 19 11.68 -14.66 11.19
CA LEU A 19 10.46 -13.90 11.49
C LEU A 19 10.74 -12.40 11.69
N ILE A 20 11.84 -12.03 12.36
CA ILE A 20 12.24 -10.63 12.54
C ILE A 20 12.65 -10.00 11.18
N LEU A 21 13.27 -10.76 10.29
CA LEU A 21 13.65 -10.27 8.96
C LEU A 21 12.45 -10.13 8.02
N ASP A 22 11.46 -11.02 8.11
CA ASP A 22 10.23 -10.98 7.32
C ASP A 22 9.32 -9.79 7.72
N THR A 23 9.39 -9.37 8.99
CA THR A 23 8.68 -8.16 9.46
C THR A 23 9.27 -6.84 8.97
N ARG A 24 10.35 -6.84 8.17
CA ARG A 24 10.86 -5.61 7.59
C ARG A 24 9.86 -5.10 6.54
N PRO A 25 9.27 -3.90 6.71
CA PRO A 25 8.44 -3.32 5.68
C PRO A 25 9.26 -3.27 4.40
N HIS A 26 8.79 -3.98 3.36
CA HIS A 26 9.41 -3.88 2.06
C HIS A 26 9.21 -2.43 1.59
N PRO A 27 10.24 -1.75 1.08
CA PRO A 27 10.14 -0.34 0.72
C PRO A 27 9.07 -0.07 -0.35
N GLU A 28 8.68 -1.12 -1.07
CA GLU A 28 7.64 -1.13 -2.09
C GLU A 28 6.22 -1.35 -1.54
N ASP A 29 6.04 -1.75 -0.28
CA ASP A 29 4.74 -2.09 0.33
C ASP A 29 4.46 -1.28 1.60
N ALA A 30 3.28 -0.68 1.71
CA ALA A 30 2.83 -0.02 2.93
C ALA A 30 1.39 -0.43 3.29
N ILE A 31 1.19 -0.86 4.54
CA ILE A 31 -0.16 -1.01 5.10
C ILE A 31 -0.71 0.39 5.35
N LEU A 32 -1.92 0.64 4.87
CA LEU A 32 -2.61 1.89 5.15
C LEU A 32 -3.32 1.78 6.50
N SER A 33 -3.00 2.71 7.40
CA SER A 33 -3.66 2.83 8.69
C SER A 33 -4.65 3.98 8.68
N GLY A 34 -5.85 3.72 9.20
CA GLY A 34 -6.83 4.76 9.46
C GLY A 34 -6.47 5.67 10.65
N PRO A 35 -7.30 6.68 10.94
CA PRO A 35 -8.58 6.93 10.27
C PRO A 35 -8.41 7.51 8.86
N PHE A 36 -9.11 6.92 7.89
CA PHE A 36 -9.22 7.43 6.53
C PHE A 36 -10.19 8.60 6.50
N ILE A 37 -9.77 9.71 5.88
CA ILE A 37 -10.59 10.91 5.82
C ILE A 37 -11.61 10.76 4.69
N ARG A 38 -12.90 10.70 5.01
CA ARG A 38 -13.96 10.67 4.00
C ARG A 38 -14.00 11.99 3.23
N TYR A 39 -14.03 11.92 1.91
CA TYR A 39 -14.16 13.09 1.06
C TYR A 39 -15.64 13.49 0.96
N ALA A 40 -16.04 14.48 1.77
CA ALA A 40 -17.43 14.98 1.81
C ALA A 40 -18.46 13.83 1.96
N ASN A 41 -19.59 13.90 1.27
CA ASN A 41 -20.63 12.87 1.24
C ASN A 41 -20.48 11.97 0.01
N SER A 42 -19.29 11.40 -0.21
CA SER A 42 -18.98 10.56 -1.37
C SER A 42 -18.52 9.15 -0.98
N ASN A 43 -18.25 8.33 -2.00
CA ASN A 43 -17.66 7.00 -1.85
C ASN A 43 -16.14 7.03 -1.61
N ALA A 44 -15.52 8.23 -1.66
CA ALA A 44 -14.08 8.39 -1.65
C ALA A 44 -13.52 8.69 -0.25
N PHE A 45 -12.31 8.20 -0.01
CA PHE A 45 -11.51 8.42 1.18
C PHE A 45 -10.09 8.82 0.79
N MET A 46 -9.47 9.63 1.64
CA MET A 46 -8.11 10.12 1.47
C MET A 46 -7.17 9.41 2.45
N SER A 47 -5.99 9.06 1.92
CA SER A 47 -4.84 8.59 2.68
C SER A 47 -3.55 9.21 2.13
N TYR A 48 -2.51 9.27 2.95
CA TYR A 48 -1.20 9.83 2.60
C TYR A 48 -0.13 8.75 2.80
N PRO A 49 -0.07 7.74 1.92
CA PRO A 49 0.90 6.66 2.06
C PRO A 49 2.33 7.19 1.92
N VAL A 50 3.21 6.72 2.80
CA VAL A 50 4.66 6.96 2.67
C VAL A 50 5.25 5.79 1.90
N LEU A 51 5.36 5.95 0.58
CA LEU A 51 6.00 4.99 -0.33
C LEU A 51 7.23 5.64 -0.96
N PRO A 52 8.44 5.40 -0.42
CA PRO A 52 9.66 5.98 -0.96
C PRO A 52 9.88 5.58 -2.43
N GLY A 53 10.12 6.58 -3.28
CA GLY A 53 10.35 6.36 -4.71
C GLY A 53 9.10 6.14 -5.55
N ALA A 54 7.91 6.11 -4.94
CA ALA A 54 6.66 6.02 -5.68
C ALA A 54 6.31 7.34 -6.38
N ILE A 55 5.93 7.25 -7.64
CA ILE A 55 5.54 8.41 -8.46
C ILE A 55 4.02 8.50 -8.49
N ALA A 56 3.49 9.68 -8.17
CA ALA A 56 2.06 9.98 -8.26
C ALA A 56 1.74 10.59 -9.61
N ASP A 57 0.50 10.42 -10.08
CA ASP A 57 0.03 11.13 -11.27
C ASP A 57 0.01 12.64 -11.03
N ASP A 58 0.17 13.40 -12.11
CA ASP A 58 0.02 14.86 -12.12
C ASP A 58 -0.69 15.32 -13.40
N GLU A 59 -0.93 16.63 -13.52
CA GLU A 59 -1.68 17.21 -14.64
C GLU A 59 -1.05 16.93 -15.99
N ASP A 60 0.27 16.90 -16.05
CA ASP A 60 1.05 16.70 -17.27
C ASP A 60 1.28 15.21 -17.58
N HIS A 61 1.25 14.35 -16.57
CA HIS A 61 1.59 12.92 -16.66
C HIS A 61 0.52 12.05 -16.01
N ARG A 62 -0.68 12.03 -16.61
CA ARG A 62 -1.78 11.15 -16.20
C ARG A 62 -1.45 9.70 -16.56
N GLY A 63 -1.14 8.87 -15.57
CA GLY A 63 -0.83 7.44 -15.75
C GLY A 63 0.64 7.07 -15.50
N GLN A 64 1.46 7.98 -14.96
CA GLN A 64 2.84 7.65 -14.59
C GLN A 64 2.93 6.84 -13.31
N SER A 65 1.90 6.90 -12.45
CA SER A 65 1.89 6.10 -11.24
C SER A 65 1.85 4.61 -11.55
N THR A 66 2.49 3.81 -10.71
CA THR A 66 2.35 2.35 -10.74
C THR A 66 1.86 1.79 -9.42
N LEU A 67 1.34 2.66 -8.56
CA LEU A 67 0.79 2.27 -7.28
C LEU A 67 -0.40 1.32 -7.47
N ALA A 68 -0.31 0.15 -6.85
CA ALA A 68 -1.35 -0.86 -6.75
C ALA A 68 -1.97 -0.81 -5.34
N LEU A 69 -3.30 -0.73 -5.26
CA LEU A 69 -4.04 -0.75 -4.00
C LEU A 69 -4.72 -2.10 -3.81
N TYR A 70 -4.63 -2.65 -2.61
CA TYR A 70 -5.23 -3.93 -2.23
C TYR A 70 -6.18 -3.75 -1.06
N GLU A 71 -7.28 -4.49 -1.09
CA GLU A 71 -8.25 -4.66 -0.01
C GLU A 71 -8.31 -6.15 0.34
N ASP A 72 -7.93 -6.51 1.56
CA ASP A 72 -7.78 -7.91 2.02
C ASP A 72 -6.96 -8.78 1.05
N GLY A 73 -5.92 -8.17 0.47
CA GLY A 73 -5.04 -8.83 -0.51
C GLY A 73 -5.61 -8.91 -1.94
N THR A 74 -6.86 -8.50 -2.17
CA THR A 74 -7.45 -8.39 -3.51
C THR A 74 -7.14 -7.04 -4.13
N LEU A 75 -6.64 -7.04 -5.36
CA LEU A 75 -6.34 -5.80 -6.08
C LEU A 75 -7.62 -5.00 -6.34
N LEU A 76 -7.64 -3.74 -5.92
CA LEU A 76 -8.69 -2.78 -6.23
C LEU A 76 -8.43 -2.11 -7.59
N GLY A 77 -9.48 -1.58 -8.19
CA GLY A 77 -9.38 -0.74 -9.37
C GLY A 77 -10.76 -0.35 -9.93
N PRO A 78 -10.81 0.37 -11.06
CA PRO A 78 -9.67 0.84 -11.86
C PRO A 78 -8.69 1.79 -11.14
N ALA A 79 -7.39 1.61 -11.40
CA ALA A 79 -6.34 2.57 -11.06
C ALA A 79 -6.42 3.82 -11.97
N HIS A 80 -5.77 4.92 -11.58
CA HIS A 80 -5.76 6.18 -12.34
C HIS A 80 -7.16 6.73 -12.65
N SER A 81 -8.13 6.40 -11.81
CA SER A 81 -9.50 6.86 -12.01
C SER A 81 -9.56 8.37 -11.89
N ALA A 82 -10.38 9.03 -12.71
CA ALA A 82 -10.67 10.44 -12.50
C ALA A 82 -11.24 10.64 -11.09
N ASN A 83 -10.84 11.72 -10.39
CA ASN A 83 -11.29 11.97 -9.02
C ASN A 83 -12.82 11.87 -8.90
N LEU A 84 -13.55 12.45 -9.86
CA LEU A 84 -15.02 12.40 -9.90
C LEU A 84 -15.57 10.97 -9.95
N ASP A 85 -14.92 10.05 -10.66
CA ASP A 85 -15.34 8.65 -10.72
C ASP A 85 -15.11 7.92 -9.40
N VAL A 86 -14.03 8.24 -8.68
CA VAL A 86 -13.78 7.70 -7.33
C VAL A 86 -14.88 8.19 -6.37
N LEU A 87 -15.24 9.47 -6.45
CA LEU A 87 -16.27 10.09 -5.59
C LEU A 87 -17.67 9.51 -5.86
N VAL A 88 -18.08 9.48 -7.13
CA VAL A 88 -19.46 9.18 -7.53
C VAL A 88 -19.69 7.68 -7.70
N ASN A 89 -18.81 7.02 -8.45
CA ASN A 89 -19.00 5.61 -8.79
C ASN A 89 -18.38 4.68 -7.74
N GLY A 90 -17.22 5.06 -7.19
CA GLY A 90 -16.49 4.28 -6.19
C GLY A 90 -16.17 2.86 -6.68
N ARG A 91 -16.46 1.85 -5.86
CA ARG A 91 -16.35 0.40 -6.14
C ARG A 91 -14.92 -0.04 -6.48
N GLY A 92 -13.98 0.31 -5.62
CA GLY A 92 -12.56 -0.03 -5.77
C GLY A 92 -11.76 0.94 -6.64
N ARG A 93 -12.39 1.95 -7.23
CA ARG A 93 -11.66 3.00 -7.98
C ARG A 93 -10.72 3.76 -7.07
N TYR A 94 -9.56 4.11 -7.60
CA TYR A 94 -8.61 4.96 -6.89
C TYR A 94 -7.73 5.78 -7.84
N SER A 95 -7.12 6.82 -7.28
CA SER A 95 -6.16 7.72 -7.90
C SER A 95 -5.06 8.05 -6.90
N TYR A 96 -3.80 7.89 -7.30
CA TYR A 96 -2.65 8.36 -6.53
C TYR A 96 -2.09 9.59 -7.23
N TRP A 97 -2.30 10.75 -6.62
CA TRP A 97 -2.14 12.04 -7.27
C TRP A 97 -1.25 12.99 -6.46
N ARG A 98 -0.48 13.83 -7.15
CA ARG A 98 0.33 14.87 -6.54
C ARG A 98 -0.43 16.19 -6.48
N HIS A 99 -0.77 16.66 -5.28
CA HIS A 99 -1.30 18.00 -5.07
C HIS A 99 -0.71 18.63 -3.80
N GLY A 100 0.44 19.28 -3.95
CA GLY A 100 1.32 19.69 -2.84
C GLY A 100 2.07 18.48 -2.25
N THR A 101 1.32 17.53 -1.70
CA THR A 101 1.80 16.23 -1.20
C THR A 101 1.14 15.11 -2.00
N ASN A 102 1.80 13.96 -2.09
CA ASN A 102 1.22 12.76 -2.71
C ASN A 102 0.06 12.25 -1.85
N MET A 103 -1.09 12.07 -2.48
CA MET A 103 -2.32 11.65 -1.84
C MET A 103 -2.94 10.48 -2.60
N LEU A 104 -3.39 9.47 -1.86
CA LEU A 104 -4.24 8.42 -2.39
C LEU A 104 -5.70 8.79 -2.14
N LEU A 105 -6.47 8.92 -3.20
CA LEU A 105 -7.92 9.01 -3.19
C LEU A 105 -8.48 7.66 -3.62
N PHE A 106 -9.23 6.97 -2.77
CA PHE A 106 -9.73 5.63 -3.08
C PHE A 106 -11.14 5.39 -2.56
N SER A 107 -11.77 4.36 -3.08
CA SER A 107 -13.04 3.81 -2.59
C SER A 107 -12.86 2.32 -2.31
N THR A 108 -13.61 1.79 -1.35
CA THR A 108 -13.63 0.34 -1.07
C THR A 108 -14.39 -0.41 -2.17
N SER A 109 -14.19 -1.73 -2.27
CA SER A 109 -14.77 -2.55 -3.36
C SER A 109 -16.30 -2.48 -3.44
N ASP A 110 -16.96 -2.26 -2.29
CA ASP A 110 -18.41 -2.21 -2.11
C ASP A 110 -18.91 -0.87 -1.53
N ASN A 111 -18.06 0.17 -1.52
CA ASN A 111 -18.33 1.51 -0.96
C ASN A 111 -18.63 1.55 0.56
N SER A 112 -18.38 0.45 1.29
CA SER A 112 -18.41 0.46 2.75
C SER A 112 -17.31 1.36 3.34
N ASP A 113 -17.49 1.82 4.57
CA ASP A 113 -16.51 2.68 5.24
C ASP A 113 -15.25 1.87 5.64
N PRO A 114 -14.05 2.21 5.12
CA PRO A 114 -12.81 1.50 5.42
C PRO A 114 -12.38 1.63 6.89
N ASN A 115 -12.96 2.56 7.65
CA ASN A 115 -12.70 2.69 9.08
C ASN A 115 -13.50 1.71 9.94
N THR A 116 -14.57 1.12 9.41
CA THR A 116 -15.49 0.27 10.19
C THR A 116 -15.76 -1.08 9.54
N ASN A 117 -15.40 -1.29 8.28
CA ASN A 117 -15.66 -2.54 7.57
C ASN A 117 -14.71 -3.69 7.94
N GLY A 118 -13.68 -3.43 8.77
CA GLY A 118 -12.78 -4.46 9.29
C GLY A 118 -11.77 -5.03 8.28
N ARG A 119 -11.64 -4.40 7.10
CA ARG A 119 -10.72 -4.84 6.05
C ARG A 119 -9.34 -4.21 6.20
N THR A 120 -8.32 -4.90 5.69
CA THR A 120 -6.94 -4.41 5.65
C THR A 120 -6.63 -3.83 4.27
N TYR A 121 -6.07 -2.63 4.25
CA TYR A 121 -5.66 -1.96 3.01
C TYR A 121 -4.15 -1.90 2.92
N ARG A 122 -3.62 -2.24 1.76
CA ARG A 122 -2.19 -2.17 1.47
C ARG A 122 -1.97 -1.51 0.13
N VAL A 123 -0.94 -0.69 0.02
CA VAL A 123 -0.45 -0.16 -1.25
C VAL A 123 0.90 -0.77 -1.57
N SER A 124 1.15 -1.01 -2.85
CA SER A 124 2.46 -1.40 -3.35
C SER A 124 2.85 -0.54 -4.55
N ASP A 125 4.12 -0.23 -4.74
CA ASP A 125 4.62 0.30 -6.02
C ASP A 125 5.64 -0.66 -6.64
N PRO A 126 5.25 -1.51 -7.61
CA PRO A 126 6.14 -2.47 -8.26
C PRO A 126 7.29 -1.81 -9.05
N ARG A 127 7.19 -0.50 -9.34
CA ARG A 127 8.29 0.27 -9.98
C ARG A 127 8.87 1.33 -9.04
N GLY A 128 8.46 1.34 -7.78
CA GLY A 128 9.03 2.18 -6.74
C GLY A 128 10.50 1.85 -6.60
N ARG A 129 11.38 2.77 -7.00
CA ARG A 129 12.82 2.57 -6.82
C ARG A 129 13.15 2.70 -5.35
N ASP A 130 13.76 1.66 -4.76
CA ASP A 130 14.35 1.76 -3.42
C ASP A 130 15.38 2.90 -3.43
N PRO A 131 15.13 4.02 -2.72
CA PRO A 131 15.99 5.20 -2.77
C PRO A 131 17.38 4.91 -2.17
N TYR A 132 17.52 3.82 -1.42
CA TYR A 132 18.78 3.41 -0.82
C TYR A 132 19.56 2.42 -1.68
N GLN A 133 19.05 1.99 -2.86
CA GLN A 133 19.81 1.10 -3.75
C GLN A 133 21.17 1.68 -4.15
N ALA A 134 21.27 3.00 -4.31
CA ALA A 134 22.53 3.67 -4.65
C ALA A 134 23.56 3.63 -3.51
N GLN A 135 23.12 3.46 -2.26
CA GLN A 135 23.98 3.44 -1.07
C GLN A 135 24.43 2.03 -0.67
N ARG A 136 23.85 0.98 -1.28
CA ARG A 136 24.21 -0.42 -1.02
C ARG A 136 25.36 -0.93 -1.91
N ARG A 137 26.02 -0.05 -2.66
CA ARG A 137 27.17 -0.37 -3.53
C ARG A 137 28.49 -0.10 -2.83
#